data_AF-A0AA90TKB7-F1
#
_entry.id   AF-A0AA90TKB7-F1
#
_cell.length_a   1.000
_cell.length_b   1.000
_cell.length_c   1.000
_cell.angle_alpha   90.00
_cell.angle_beta   90.00
_cell.angle_gamma   90.00
#
_symmetry.space_group_name_H-M   'P 1'
#
loop_
_entity.id
_entity.type
_entity.pdbx_description
1 polymer ?
#
loop_
_entity_poly.entity_id
_entity_poly.type
_entity_poly.pdbx_seq_one_letter_code
_entity_poly.pdbx_strand_id
1 'polypeptide(L)'
;MFDAHHGDDSAAADVRLAVSTEKPADAGFFTPAAARGMIYSRIYSLSAATMAKNEHIDKLRRLLLRGPANPSTIMDALAVSQSTLSRLWQAIPDGVALGGRRWGDLLVCEHLALAVLARNNIAAATTSILESGERVFLEVVRIDRVGLEGRRPRATFESLDGELGMLDQNWTTVARELGRMGNLPEEDVATVAMLDLYGALIGNTDRHHGNIAVWWTADGKRRLGAAYDMLPMLYRPSAHGEVTKRQWVPNLGARLDLRHLGVCCRMALEFWENVMSDPRISEEFKMDVARPHLNTVCQLGPT
;
A
#
# COMPACT_ATOMS: atom_id res chain seq x y z
N MET A 1 19.54 -59.87 -4.36
CA MET A 1 18.46 -60.67 -4.98
C MET A 1 17.25 -59.77 -4.96
N PHE A 2 17.19 -58.83 -5.92
CA PHE A 2 16.41 -58.94 -7.17
C PHE A 2 14.90 -59.02 -6.85
N ASP A 3 14.00 -58.18 -7.37
CA ASP A 3 14.11 -57.18 -8.42
C ASP A 3 12.87 -56.25 -8.41
N ALA A 4 12.98 -55.18 -9.19
CA ALA A 4 12.00 -54.12 -9.40
C ALA A 4 10.82 -54.50 -10.32
N HIS A 5 9.72 -53.73 -10.22
CA HIS A 5 8.90 -53.20 -11.34
C HIS A 5 8.02 -52.06 -10.78
N HIS A 6 8.33 -50.80 -11.08
CA HIS A 6 7.79 -49.96 -12.16
C HIS A 6 6.25 -49.86 -12.21
N GLY A 7 5.77 -48.69 -11.76
CA GLY A 7 4.43 -48.16 -11.98
C GLY A 7 4.47 -46.67 -11.68
N ASP A 8 4.68 -45.88 -12.73
CA ASP A 8 4.47 -44.43 -12.77
C ASP A 8 2.98 -44.15 -12.56
N ASP A 9 2.62 -43.24 -11.66
CA ASP A 9 1.44 -42.41 -11.87
C ASP A 9 1.47 -41.16 -10.97
N SER A 10 1.37 -40.04 -11.67
CA SER A 10 1.19 -38.69 -11.19
C SER A 10 -0.03 -38.51 -10.30
N ALA A 11 0.11 -37.77 -9.20
CA ALA A 11 -0.94 -36.91 -8.69
C ALA A 11 -0.33 -35.86 -7.75
N ALA A 12 -0.06 -34.69 -8.32
CA ALA A 12 0.18 -33.47 -7.56
C ALA A 12 -1.04 -33.22 -6.65
N ALA A 13 -0.80 -33.11 -5.35
CA ALA A 13 -1.83 -32.67 -4.41
C ALA A 13 -2.03 -31.16 -4.57
N ASP A 14 -3.12 -30.82 -5.26
CA ASP A 14 -3.67 -29.47 -5.43
C ASP A 14 -3.79 -28.71 -4.09
N VAL A 15 -2.94 -27.71 -3.90
CA VAL A 15 -3.20 -26.66 -2.90
C VAL A 15 -4.07 -25.59 -3.56
N ARG A 16 -5.38 -25.71 -3.33
CA ARG A 16 -6.38 -24.69 -3.66
C ARG A 16 -6.18 -23.46 -2.76
N LEU A 17 -6.02 -22.27 -3.35
CA LEU A 17 -6.18 -20.99 -2.65
C LEU A 17 -6.70 -19.92 -3.62
N ALA A 18 -8.00 -19.63 -3.51
CA ALA A 18 -8.69 -18.52 -4.14
C ALA A 18 -9.09 -17.51 -3.06
N VAL A 19 -8.90 -16.20 -3.28
CA VAL A 19 -9.81 -15.16 -2.74
C VAL A 19 -9.89 -13.98 -3.73
N SER A 20 -11.08 -13.83 -4.32
CA SER A 20 -11.59 -12.62 -4.95
C SER A 20 -12.18 -11.72 -3.87
N THR A 21 -11.89 -10.41 -3.89
CA THR A 21 -12.62 -9.42 -3.10
C THR A 21 -13.67 -8.77 -3.98
N GLU A 22 -14.84 -9.38 -4.08
CA GLU A 22 -16.07 -8.64 -4.32
C GLU A 22 -16.81 -8.48 -2.99
N LYS A 23 -17.32 -7.28 -2.75
CA LYS A 23 -18.21 -6.92 -1.64
C LYS A 23 -19.33 -7.96 -1.53
N PRO A 24 -19.62 -8.56 -0.37
CA PRO A 24 -20.88 -9.25 -0.19
C PRO A 24 -21.98 -8.20 0.05
N ALA A 25 -22.91 -8.12 -0.89
CA ALA A 25 -24.29 -7.74 -0.56
C ALA A 25 -24.88 -8.85 0.35
N ASP A 26 -25.72 -8.43 1.28
CA ASP A 26 -26.33 -9.22 2.36
C ASP A 26 -26.65 -10.69 2.06
N ALA A 27 -26.19 -11.61 2.92
CA ALA A 27 -26.90 -12.86 3.27
C ALA A 27 -26.21 -13.65 4.42
N GLY A 28 -26.89 -13.78 5.56
CA GLY A 28 -27.15 -15.04 6.30
C GLY A 28 -26.02 -15.94 6.84
N PHE A 29 -25.87 -15.95 8.17
CA PHE A 29 -25.54 -17.06 9.11
C PHE A 29 -24.86 -18.37 8.64
N PHE A 30 -23.62 -18.59 9.14
CA PHE A 30 -23.09 -19.75 9.93
C PHE A 30 -21.60 -20.01 9.60
N THR A 31 -20.71 -19.88 10.58
CA THR A 31 -19.29 -20.28 10.51
C THR A 31 -19.01 -21.48 11.44
N PRO A 32 -18.37 -22.57 10.97
CA PRO A 32 -17.84 -23.60 11.86
C PRO A 32 -16.54 -23.17 12.56
N ALA A 33 -16.39 -23.62 13.80
CA ALA A 33 -15.46 -23.14 14.83
C ALA A 33 -13.97 -23.53 14.69
N ALA A 34 -13.41 -23.67 13.49
CA ALA A 34 -12.04 -24.13 13.29
C ALA A 34 -11.25 -23.27 12.28
N ALA A 35 -10.96 -22.02 12.63
CA ALA A 35 -9.94 -21.20 11.99
C ALA A 35 -9.43 -20.14 12.99
N ARG A 36 -8.73 -20.59 14.04
CA ARG A 36 -8.09 -19.71 15.03
C ARG A 36 -6.69 -19.36 14.54
N GLY A 37 -6.47 -18.06 14.28
CA GLY A 37 -5.17 -17.48 13.93
C GLY A 37 -4.89 -17.48 12.43
N MET A 38 -5.38 -16.47 11.70
CA MET A 38 -5.11 -16.31 10.27
C MET A 38 -4.30 -15.04 10.01
N ILE A 39 -3.06 -15.24 9.56
CA ILE A 39 -2.19 -14.26 8.89
C ILE A 39 -2.74 -14.09 7.47
N TYR A 40 -3.02 -12.87 7.02
CA TYR A 40 -3.53 -12.64 5.67
C TYR A 40 -2.38 -12.51 4.65
N SER A 41 -2.28 -13.45 3.71
CA SER A 41 -1.46 -13.35 2.50
C SER A 41 -2.36 -13.25 1.26
N ARG A 42 -2.08 -12.31 0.33
CA ARG A 42 -2.82 -12.20 -0.96
C ARG A 42 -2.22 -13.14 -2.02
N ILE A 43 -3.02 -14.01 -2.63
CA ILE A 43 -2.64 -14.90 -3.74
C ILE A 43 -3.81 -14.96 -4.76
N TYR A 44 -3.52 -14.88 -6.07
CA TYR A 44 -4.50 -14.85 -7.18
C TYR A 44 -4.36 -16.04 -8.14
N SER A 45 -5.44 -16.54 -8.77
CA SER A 45 -5.44 -17.53 -9.89
C SER A 45 -6.70 -17.47 -10.78
N LEU A 46 -6.60 -17.74 -12.10
CA LEU A 46 -7.77 -17.91 -13.00
C LEU A 46 -7.51 -18.86 -14.21
N SER A 47 -8.51 -19.66 -14.62
CA SER A 47 -8.42 -20.68 -15.68
C SER A 47 -9.01 -20.28 -17.05
N ALA A 48 -8.35 -20.80 -18.09
CA ALA A 48 -8.71 -21.10 -19.49
C ALA A 48 -9.93 -20.44 -20.19
N ALA A 49 -9.61 -19.61 -21.19
CA ALA A 49 -10.36 -19.50 -22.44
C ALA A 49 -9.35 -19.55 -23.60
N THR A 50 -9.35 -20.68 -24.32
CA THR A 50 -8.25 -21.24 -25.13
C THR A 50 -8.48 -21.03 -26.62
N MET A 51 -7.48 -20.50 -27.32
CA MET A 51 -6.92 -20.97 -28.61
C MET A 51 -6.18 -19.85 -29.37
N ALA A 52 -6.61 -18.59 -29.28
CA ALA A 52 -5.83 -17.43 -29.80
C ALA A 52 -4.77 -16.90 -28.79
N LYS A 53 -4.86 -17.29 -27.51
CA LYS A 53 -3.96 -16.87 -26.41
C LYS A 53 -2.60 -17.60 -26.41
N ASN A 54 -2.52 -18.82 -26.92
CA ASN A 54 -1.32 -19.65 -26.77
C ASN A 54 -0.14 -19.12 -27.60
N GLU A 55 -0.37 -18.66 -28.83
CA GLU A 55 0.70 -18.14 -29.67
C GLU A 55 1.35 -16.88 -29.08
N HIS A 56 0.55 -15.96 -28.53
CA HIS A 56 1.06 -14.78 -27.84
C HIS A 56 1.77 -15.12 -26.53
N ILE A 57 1.29 -16.10 -25.77
CA ILE A 57 1.96 -16.58 -24.54
C ILE A 57 3.32 -17.22 -24.89
N ASP A 58 3.39 -18.04 -25.94
CA ASP A 58 4.64 -18.69 -26.36
C ASP A 58 5.64 -17.70 -26.97
N LYS A 59 5.14 -16.68 -27.68
CA LYS A 59 5.97 -15.58 -28.19
C LYS A 59 6.47 -14.70 -27.04
N LEU A 60 5.62 -14.41 -26.05
CA LEU A 60 6.00 -13.68 -24.83
C LEU A 60 7.06 -14.43 -24.02
N ARG A 61 6.89 -15.74 -23.80
CA ARG A 61 7.90 -16.60 -23.16
C ARG A 61 9.23 -16.58 -23.91
N ARG A 62 9.21 -16.69 -25.25
CA ARG A 62 10.42 -16.60 -26.08
C ARG A 62 11.11 -15.23 -26.00
N LEU A 63 10.35 -14.15 -25.88
CA LEU A 63 10.92 -12.81 -25.70
C LEU A 63 11.58 -12.68 -24.32
N LEU A 64 10.93 -13.17 -23.26
CA LEU A 64 11.47 -13.13 -21.91
C LEU A 64 12.73 -14.01 -21.73
N LEU A 65 12.83 -15.13 -22.46
CA LEU A 65 14.02 -15.99 -22.49
C LEU A 65 15.26 -15.30 -23.09
N ARG A 66 15.09 -14.21 -23.85
CA ARG A 66 16.20 -13.42 -24.41
C ARG A 66 16.71 -12.34 -23.44
N GLY A 67 16.15 -12.26 -22.24
CA GLY A 67 16.50 -11.27 -21.22
C GLY A 67 15.39 -10.24 -20.98
N PRO A 68 15.59 -9.34 -20.00
CA PRO A 68 14.59 -8.35 -19.62
C PRO A 68 14.32 -7.37 -20.79
N ALA A 69 13.06 -7.29 -21.21
CA ALA A 69 12.59 -6.35 -22.21
C ALA A 69 11.59 -5.38 -21.58
N ASN A 70 11.65 -4.10 -21.96
CA ASN A 70 10.69 -3.10 -21.50
C ASN A 70 9.28 -3.39 -22.07
N PRO A 71 8.19 -2.98 -21.38
CA PRO A 71 6.83 -3.30 -21.81
C PRO A 71 6.50 -2.83 -23.23
N SER A 72 7.03 -1.68 -23.68
CA SER A 72 6.81 -1.19 -25.05
C SER A 72 7.40 -2.11 -26.10
N THR A 73 8.63 -2.58 -25.89
CA THR A 73 9.29 -3.55 -26.80
C THR A 73 8.51 -4.86 -26.88
N ILE A 74 7.91 -5.29 -25.78
CA ILE A 74 7.08 -6.50 -25.74
C ILE A 74 5.74 -6.27 -26.46
N MET A 75 5.10 -5.12 -26.26
CA MET A 75 3.86 -4.76 -26.99
C MET A 75 4.09 -4.71 -28.49
N ASP A 76 5.17 -4.05 -28.92
CA ASP A 76 5.54 -3.93 -30.34
C ASP A 76 5.87 -5.30 -30.95
N ALA A 77 6.64 -6.13 -30.23
CA ALA A 77 7.01 -7.46 -30.71
C ALA A 77 5.83 -8.44 -30.78
N LEU A 78 4.84 -8.28 -29.90
CA LEU A 78 3.62 -9.08 -29.91
C LEU A 78 2.53 -8.49 -30.84
N ALA A 79 2.68 -7.25 -31.29
CA ALA A 79 1.66 -6.50 -32.03
C ALA A 79 0.30 -6.46 -31.29
N VAL A 80 0.34 -6.33 -29.96
CA VAL A 80 -0.86 -6.33 -29.11
C VAL A 80 -1.04 -4.99 -28.43
N SER A 81 -2.30 -4.64 -28.14
CA SER A 81 -2.61 -3.51 -27.28
C SER A 81 -2.08 -3.72 -25.85
N GLN A 82 -1.86 -2.64 -25.13
CA GLN A 82 -1.46 -2.66 -23.72
C GLN A 82 -2.43 -3.47 -22.84
N SER A 83 -3.74 -3.29 -23.05
CA SER A 83 -4.79 -4.03 -22.32
C SER A 83 -4.73 -5.54 -22.59
N THR A 84 -4.24 -5.93 -23.77
CA THR A 84 -4.04 -7.33 -24.14
C THR A 84 -2.75 -7.86 -23.54
N LEU A 85 -1.66 -7.09 -23.54
CA LEU A 85 -0.42 -7.46 -22.86
C LEU A 85 -0.66 -7.68 -21.35
N SER A 86 -1.37 -6.78 -20.67
CA SER A 86 -1.67 -6.93 -19.23
C SER A 86 -2.41 -8.24 -18.92
N ARG A 87 -3.41 -8.59 -19.74
CA ARG A 87 -4.15 -9.87 -19.62
C ARG A 87 -3.29 -11.09 -19.94
N LEU A 88 -2.42 -11.02 -20.95
CA LEU A 88 -1.48 -12.09 -21.28
C LEU A 88 -0.47 -12.30 -20.16
N TRP A 89 0.02 -11.21 -19.58
CA TRP A 89 1.01 -11.22 -18.53
C TRP A 89 0.46 -11.78 -17.21
N GLN A 90 -0.78 -11.45 -16.85
CA GLN A 90 -1.50 -12.05 -15.73
C GLN A 90 -1.76 -13.55 -15.90
N ALA A 91 -1.76 -14.06 -17.14
CA ALA A 91 -1.96 -15.47 -17.43
C ALA A 91 -0.66 -16.31 -17.37
N ILE A 92 0.50 -15.69 -17.13
CA ILE A 92 1.77 -16.40 -16.93
C ILE A 92 1.93 -16.70 -15.42
N PRO A 93 1.93 -17.98 -15.00
CA PRO A 93 2.02 -18.36 -13.58
C PRO A 93 3.26 -17.83 -12.86
N ASP A 94 4.36 -17.67 -13.61
CA ASP A 94 5.67 -17.17 -13.15
C ASP A 94 5.99 -15.77 -13.68
N GLY A 95 4.99 -15.05 -14.21
CA GLY A 95 5.17 -13.71 -14.76
C GLY A 95 5.37 -12.70 -13.64
N VAL A 96 6.53 -12.04 -13.58
CA VAL A 96 6.82 -10.91 -12.68
C VAL A 96 5.70 -9.89 -12.79
N ALA A 97 4.80 -9.77 -11.80
CA ALA A 97 3.68 -8.83 -11.88
C ALA A 97 4.18 -7.45 -12.33
N LEU A 98 3.61 -6.90 -13.42
CA LEU A 98 4.02 -5.58 -13.92
C LEU A 98 3.87 -4.55 -12.79
N GLY A 99 4.93 -3.81 -12.50
CA GLY A 99 4.96 -2.88 -11.38
C GLY A 99 5.12 -3.52 -9.99
N GLY A 100 5.29 -4.85 -9.89
CA GLY A 100 5.46 -5.57 -8.63
C GLY A 100 6.67 -5.08 -7.82
N ARG A 101 7.80 -4.79 -8.50
CA ARG A 101 8.97 -4.15 -7.87
C ARG A 101 8.62 -2.79 -7.26
N ARG A 102 7.88 -1.95 -8.02
CA ARG A 102 7.43 -0.63 -7.56
C ARG A 102 6.49 -0.74 -6.36
N TRP A 103 5.61 -1.74 -6.34
CA TRP A 103 4.80 -2.04 -5.15
C TRP A 103 5.64 -2.50 -3.96
N GLY A 104 6.66 -3.33 -4.19
CA GLY A 104 7.63 -3.71 -3.15
C GLY A 104 8.32 -2.48 -2.54
N ASP A 105 8.79 -1.56 -3.39
CA ASP A 105 9.39 -0.29 -2.93
C ASP A 105 8.39 0.53 -2.09
N LEU A 106 7.11 0.57 -2.49
CA LEU A 106 6.07 1.30 -1.76
C LEU A 106 5.73 0.68 -0.40
N LEU A 107 5.77 -0.65 -0.28
CA LEU A 107 5.60 -1.34 1.02
C LEU A 107 6.75 -0.98 1.98
N VAL A 108 7.98 -0.95 1.49
CA VAL A 108 9.14 -0.50 2.28
C VAL A 108 9.00 0.99 2.63
N CYS A 109 8.53 1.83 1.70
CA CYS A 109 8.24 3.23 1.98
C CYS A 109 7.21 3.39 3.11
N GLU A 110 6.12 2.60 3.12
CA GLU A 110 5.14 2.67 4.21
C GLU A 110 5.78 2.37 5.57
N HIS A 111 6.58 1.30 5.64
CA HIS A 111 7.33 0.95 6.84
C HIS A 111 8.23 2.10 7.32
N LEU A 112 9.01 2.70 6.42
CA LEU A 112 9.92 3.80 6.73
C LEU A 112 9.16 5.07 7.16
N ALA A 113 8.05 5.39 6.50
CA ALA A 113 7.26 6.57 6.83
C ALA A 113 6.61 6.46 8.22
N LEU A 114 6.11 5.27 8.59
CA LEU A 114 5.58 5.00 9.92
C LEU A 114 6.69 5.00 10.99
N ALA A 115 7.89 4.53 10.65
CA ALA A 115 9.04 4.59 11.56
C ALA A 115 9.48 6.04 11.86
N VAL A 116 9.48 6.93 10.86
CA VAL A 116 9.74 8.37 11.06
C VAL A 116 8.70 9.00 11.99
N LEU A 117 7.42 8.70 11.79
CA LEU A 117 6.34 9.18 12.68
C LEU A 117 6.60 8.73 14.13
N ALA A 118 6.88 7.45 14.34
CA ALA A 118 7.15 6.90 15.67
C ALA A 118 8.37 7.57 16.35
N ARG A 119 9.47 7.79 15.60
CA ARG A 119 10.67 8.49 16.13
C ARG A 119 10.40 9.95 16.52
N ASN A 120 9.41 10.57 15.88
CA ASN A 120 8.98 11.93 16.18
C ASN A 120 7.81 11.98 17.20
N ASN A 121 7.62 10.90 17.98
CA ASN A 121 6.59 10.76 19.02
C ASN A 121 5.14 10.88 18.51
N ILE A 122 4.92 10.60 17.22
CA ILE A 122 3.57 10.47 16.66
C ILE A 122 3.21 8.99 16.63
N ALA A 123 2.09 8.63 17.25
CA ALA A 123 1.65 7.25 17.29
C ALA A 123 1.43 6.71 15.87
N ALA A 124 2.09 5.60 15.54
CA ALA A 124 2.04 4.94 14.24
C ALA A 124 1.95 3.42 14.43
N ALA A 125 1.33 2.73 13.46
CA ALA A 125 1.24 1.28 13.45
C ALA A 125 2.63 0.66 13.41
N THR A 126 2.87 -0.35 14.24
CA THR A 126 4.11 -1.12 14.20
C THR A 126 4.11 -2.01 12.97
N THR A 127 5.19 -1.95 12.20
CA THR A 127 5.32 -2.70 10.96
C THR A 127 6.66 -3.42 10.86
N SER A 128 6.69 -4.48 10.05
CA SER A 128 7.91 -5.22 9.69
C SER A 128 7.85 -5.60 8.22
N ILE A 129 9.02 -5.59 7.57
CA ILE A 129 9.13 -6.05 6.17
C ILE A 129 9.59 -7.50 6.18
N LEU A 130 8.86 -8.34 5.45
CA LEU A 130 9.19 -9.75 5.25
C LEU A 130 9.49 -9.96 3.76
N GLU A 131 10.60 -10.61 3.45
CA GLU A 131 11.01 -10.95 2.09
C GLU A 131 11.02 -12.47 1.93
N SER A 132 10.39 -12.97 0.86
CA SER A 132 10.37 -14.40 0.55
C SER A 132 10.40 -14.61 -0.95
N GLY A 133 11.52 -15.13 -1.47
CA GLY A 133 11.78 -15.19 -2.91
C GLY A 133 11.77 -13.79 -3.51
N GLU A 134 11.02 -13.59 -4.59
CA GLU A 134 10.88 -12.29 -5.27
C GLU A 134 9.72 -11.42 -4.72
N ARG A 135 9.21 -11.73 -3.53
CA ARG A 135 8.04 -11.04 -2.94
C ARG A 135 8.43 -10.30 -1.67
N VAL A 136 7.89 -9.09 -1.56
CA VAL A 136 7.98 -8.23 -0.37
C VAL A 136 6.59 -8.16 0.26
N PHE A 137 6.54 -8.32 1.58
CA PHE A 137 5.33 -8.20 2.39
C PHE A 137 5.53 -7.15 3.47
N LEU A 138 4.50 -6.36 3.73
CA LEU A 138 4.41 -5.51 4.91
C LEU A 138 3.53 -6.20 5.95
N GLU A 139 4.16 -6.63 7.04
CA GLU A 139 3.43 -7.07 8.23
C GLU A 139 3.06 -5.84 9.05
N VAL A 140 1.78 -5.72 9.42
CA VAL A 140 1.26 -4.61 10.23
C VAL A 140 0.61 -5.18 11.48
N VAL A 141 1.10 -4.78 12.65
CA VAL A 141 0.46 -5.12 13.92
C VAL A 141 -0.87 -4.40 14.00
N ARG A 142 -1.96 -5.16 14.16
CA ARG A 142 -3.30 -4.60 14.24
C ARG A 142 -3.44 -3.66 15.43
N ILE A 143 -3.67 -2.39 15.12
CA ILE A 143 -3.86 -1.34 16.11
C ILE A 143 -5.21 -1.43 16.85
N ASP A 144 -6.22 -2.13 16.30
CA ASP A 144 -7.53 -2.31 16.96
C ASP A 144 -7.63 -3.56 17.86
N ARG A 145 -6.51 -4.26 18.13
CA ARG A 145 -6.47 -5.49 18.95
C ARG A 145 -5.79 -5.26 20.30
N VAL A 146 -6.31 -5.92 21.33
CA VAL A 146 -5.76 -5.91 22.69
C VAL A 146 -5.63 -7.35 23.18
N GLY A 147 -4.40 -7.82 23.37
CA GLY A 147 -4.14 -9.23 23.70
C GLY A 147 -4.68 -10.19 22.62
N LEU A 148 -5.05 -11.39 23.04
CA LEU A 148 -5.48 -12.46 22.12
C LEU A 148 -6.93 -12.29 21.61
N GLU A 149 -7.82 -11.74 22.43
CA GLU A 149 -9.27 -11.72 22.15
C GLU A 149 -9.89 -10.31 22.16
N GLY A 150 -9.18 -9.31 22.67
CA GLY A 150 -9.70 -7.96 22.81
C GLY A 150 -9.78 -7.21 21.48
N ARG A 151 -10.83 -6.40 21.33
CA ARG A 151 -10.96 -5.42 20.25
C ARG A 151 -11.24 -4.04 20.84
N ARG A 152 -10.54 -3.03 20.33
CA ARG A 152 -10.81 -1.63 20.68
C ARG A 152 -11.78 -1.01 19.67
N PRO A 153 -12.88 -0.36 20.12
CA PRO A 153 -13.78 0.34 19.21
C PRO A 153 -13.07 1.52 18.54
N ARG A 154 -13.25 1.62 17.22
CA ARG A 154 -12.68 2.67 16.36
C ARG A 154 -13.67 3.07 15.28
N ALA A 155 -13.57 4.31 14.83
CA ALA A 155 -14.30 4.87 13.70
C ALA A 155 -13.32 5.62 12.79
N THR A 156 -13.37 5.34 11.50
CA THR A 156 -12.64 6.16 10.51
C THR A 156 -13.36 7.49 10.33
N PHE A 157 -12.68 8.53 9.83
CA PHE A 157 -13.39 9.76 9.47
C PHE A 157 -14.48 9.49 8.43
N GLU A 158 -14.29 8.50 7.55
CA GLU A 158 -15.29 8.09 6.57
C GLU A 158 -16.57 7.58 7.23
N SER A 159 -16.45 6.79 8.30
CA SER A 159 -17.61 6.31 9.05
C SER A 159 -18.35 7.41 9.84
N LEU A 160 -17.72 8.56 10.05
CA LEU A 160 -18.32 9.71 10.72
C LEU A 160 -19.04 10.67 9.75
N ASP A 161 -19.05 10.38 8.44
CA ASP A 161 -19.65 11.27 7.45
C ASP A 161 -21.14 11.53 7.69
N GLY A 162 -21.90 10.52 8.13
CA GLY A 162 -23.31 10.73 8.47
C GLY A 162 -23.54 11.77 9.58
N GLU A 163 -22.53 11.99 10.45
CA GLU A 163 -22.56 13.02 11.49
C GLU A 163 -22.03 14.38 10.99
N LEU A 164 -21.05 14.37 10.08
CA LEU A 164 -20.27 15.55 9.71
C LEU A 164 -20.60 16.13 8.33
N GLY A 165 -20.85 15.28 7.33
CA GLY A 165 -21.08 15.69 5.94
C GLY A 165 -19.86 16.35 5.28
N MET A 166 -18.64 15.88 5.60
CA MET A 166 -17.38 16.56 5.27
C MET A 166 -16.40 15.69 4.45
N LEU A 167 -16.86 14.64 3.77
CA LEU A 167 -15.99 13.78 2.95
C LEU A 167 -15.25 14.50 1.82
N ASP A 168 -15.69 15.70 1.42
CA ASP A 168 -15.05 16.55 0.42
C ASP A 168 -13.92 17.43 1.00
N GLN A 169 -13.76 17.46 2.33
CA GLN A 169 -12.73 18.24 3.01
C GLN A 169 -11.45 17.42 3.25
N ASN A 170 -10.36 18.08 3.65
CA ASN A 170 -9.15 17.38 4.09
C ASN A 170 -9.23 16.97 5.57
N TRP A 171 -8.36 16.06 5.99
CA TRP A 171 -8.32 15.57 7.37
C TRP A 171 -8.17 16.69 8.40
N THR A 172 -7.33 17.69 8.09
CA THR A 172 -7.12 18.87 8.95
C THR A 172 -8.43 19.59 9.24
N THR A 173 -9.26 19.81 8.21
CA THR A 173 -10.53 20.53 8.33
C THR A 173 -11.55 19.72 9.12
N VAL A 174 -11.65 18.41 8.85
CA VAL A 174 -12.51 17.49 9.60
C VAL A 174 -12.13 17.42 11.08
N ALA A 175 -10.83 17.31 11.39
CA ALA A 175 -10.35 17.28 12.76
C ALA A 175 -10.64 18.58 13.53
N ARG A 176 -10.51 19.74 12.87
CA ARG A 176 -10.86 21.03 13.49
C ARG A 176 -12.34 21.10 13.84
N GLU A 177 -13.22 20.59 12.99
CA GLU A 177 -14.66 20.54 13.28
C GLU A 177 -14.97 19.59 14.44
N LEU A 178 -14.36 18.39 14.46
CA LEU A 178 -14.45 17.48 15.60
C LEU A 178 -13.96 18.13 16.90
N GLY A 179 -12.88 18.91 16.85
CA GLY A 179 -12.38 19.69 17.99
C GLY A 179 -13.36 20.76 18.45
N ARG A 180 -13.94 21.52 17.51
CA ARG A 180 -14.97 22.54 17.80
C ARG A 180 -16.21 21.95 18.47
N MET A 181 -16.58 20.72 18.12
CA MET A 181 -17.69 19.97 18.73
C MET A 181 -17.33 19.36 20.11
N GLY A 182 -16.06 19.44 20.54
CA GLY A 182 -15.58 18.79 21.77
C GLY A 182 -15.39 17.27 21.62
N ASN A 183 -15.42 16.75 20.39
CA ASN A 183 -15.30 15.32 20.07
C ASN A 183 -13.86 14.88 19.78
N LEU A 184 -12.88 15.79 19.74
CA LEU A 184 -11.47 15.48 19.60
C LEU A 184 -10.63 16.52 20.36
N PRO A 185 -9.66 16.15 21.20
CA PRO A 185 -8.87 17.13 21.94
C PRO A 185 -7.93 17.91 21.01
N GLU A 186 -7.56 19.13 21.41
CA GLU A 186 -6.75 20.05 20.59
C GLU A 186 -5.38 19.45 20.19
N GLU A 187 -4.75 18.66 21.07
CA GLU A 187 -3.50 17.95 20.79
C GLU A 187 -3.63 16.95 19.64
N ASP A 188 -4.77 16.25 19.55
CA ASP A 188 -5.03 15.29 18.50
C ASP A 188 -5.40 16.04 17.20
N VAL A 189 -6.09 17.19 17.27
CA VAL A 189 -6.34 18.06 16.11
C VAL A 189 -5.03 18.53 15.47
N ALA A 190 -4.08 18.98 16.30
CA ALA A 190 -2.75 19.36 15.83
C ALA A 190 -2.00 18.17 15.21
N THR A 191 -2.12 16.98 15.81
CA THR A 191 -1.52 15.76 15.28
C THR A 191 -2.11 15.36 13.91
N VAL A 192 -3.42 15.47 13.72
CA VAL A 192 -4.04 15.24 12.40
C VAL A 192 -3.52 16.23 11.36
N ALA A 193 -3.38 17.51 11.72
CA ALA A 193 -2.83 18.52 10.84
C ALA A 193 -1.37 18.20 10.42
N MET A 194 -0.55 17.70 11.35
CA MET A 194 0.79 17.21 11.05
C MET A 194 0.79 16.00 10.12
N LEU A 195 -0.11 15.02 10.33
CA LEU A 195 -0.23 13.83 9.47
C LEU A 195 -0.65 14.17 8.05
N ASP A 196 -1.62 15.07 7.88
CA ASP A 196 -2.09 15.52 6.57
C ASP A 196 -0.98 16.25 5.81
N LEU A 197 -0.25 17.15 6.49
CA LEU A 197 0.88 17.87 5.90
C LEU A 197 2.08 16.95 5.60
N TYR A 198 2.45 16.06 6.52
CA TYR A 198 3.52 15.08 6.31
C TYR A 198 3.19 14.17 5.12
N GLY A 199 1.96 13.65 5.06
CA GLY A 199 1.48 12.88 3.91
C GLY A 199 1.58 13.66 2.60
N ALA A 200 1.28 14.96 2.59
CA ALA A 200 1.46 15.79 1.39
C ALA A 200 2.91 15.91 0.97
N LEU A 201 3.81 16.14 1.94
CA LEU A 201 5.24 16.35 1.72
C LEU A 201 6.00 15.09 1.30
N ILE A 202 5.46 13.90 1.57
CA ILE A 202 6.00 12.64 1.03
C ILE A 202 5.32 12.22 -0.27
N GLY A 203 4.40 13.01 -0.83
CA GLY A 203 3.68 12.64 -2.05
C GLY A 203 2.63 11.54 -1.86
N ASN A 204 2.07 11.41 -0.65
CA ASN A 204 0.88 10.59 -0.43
C ASN A 204 -0.35 11.30 -1.01
N THR A 205 -0.79 10.86 -2.19
CA THR A 205 -1.98 11.37 -2.87
C THR A 205 -3.26 10.62 -2.50
N ASP A 206 -3.19 9.64 -1.59
CA ASP A 206 -4.29 8.73 -1.24
C ASP A 206 -4.73 8.90 0.22
N ARG A 207 -4.81 10.15 0.67
CA ARG A 207 -5.20 10.52 2.05
C ARG A 207 -6.72 10.60 2.19
N HIS A 208 -7.42 9.52 1.88
CA HIS A 208 -8.88 9.46 2.02
C HIS A 208 -9.31 9.22 3.48
N HIS A 209 -10.57 9.51 3.80
CA HIS A 209 -11.09 9.48 5.17
C HIS A 209 -11.13 8.08 5.83
N GLY A 210 -10.86 7.01 5.07
CA GLY A 210 -10.69 5.65 5.58
C GLY A 210 -9.31 5.39 6.19
N ASN A 211 -8.31 6.23 5.86
CA ASN A 211 -6.92 6.10 6.28
C ASN A 211 -6.57 6.90 7.55
N ILE A 212 -7.58 7.37 8.26
CA ILE A 212 -7.45 8.00 9.57
C ILE A 212 -8.63 7.62 10.45
N ALA A 213 -8.39 7.41 11.74
CA ALA A 213 -9.42 6.94 12.66
C ALA A 213 -9.26 7.48 14.07
N VAL A 214 -10.40 7.59 14.77
CA VAL A 214 -10.50 7.90 16.19
C VAL A 214 -11.01 6.71 16.97
N TRP A 215 -10.56 6.58 18.20
CA TRP A 215 -10.85 5.45 19.07
C TRP A 215 -11.47 5.95 20.35
N TRP A 216 -12.35 5.16 20.95
CA TRP A 216 -12.88 5.47 22.26
C TRP A 216 -11.87 5.09 23.34
N THR A 217 -11.72 5.97 24.32
CA THR A 217 -11.04 5.72 25.60
C THR A 217 -12.05 5.23 26.63
N ALA A 218 -11.56 4.66 27.74
CA ALA A 218 -12.41 4.12 28.79
C ALA A 218 -13.31 5.18 29.45
N ASP A 219 -12.91 6.46 29.41
CA ASP A 219 -13.70 7.61 29.86
C ASP A 219 -14.72 8.10 28.81
N GLY A 220 -14.92 7.35 27.71
CA GLY A 220 -15.90 7.64 26.67
C GLY A 220 -15.48 8.72 25.66
N LYS A 221 -14.30 9.33 25.84
CA LYS A 221 -13.78 10.33 24.90
C LYS A 221 -13.22 9.67 23.64
N ARG A 222 -13.14 10.44 22.56
CA ARG A 222 -12.48 10.01 21.33
C ARG A 222 -11.05 10.56 21.31
N ARG A 223 -10.11 9.73 20.87
CA ARG A 223 -8.71 10.07 20.68
C ARG A 223 -8.25 9.65 19.29
N LEU A 224 -7.31 10.37 18.70
CA LEU A 224 -6.67 9.96 17.46
C LEU A 224 -5.99 8.59 17.64
N GLY A 225 -6.28 7.66 16.73
CA GLY A 225 -5.60 6.38 16.67
C GLY A 225 -4.21 6.49 16.05
N ALA A 226 -3.38 5.46 16.24
CA ALA A 226 -2.09 5.38 15.57
C ALA A 226 -2.25 5.49 14.04
N ALA A 227 -1.36 6.23 13.39
CA ALA A 227 -1.31 6.38 11.94
C ALA A 227 -1.00 5.05 11.24
N TYR A 228 -1.53 4.87 10.03
CA TYR A 228 -1.32 3.70 9.16
C TYR A 228 -1.50 4.16 7.71
N ASP A 229 -1.06 3.35 6.74
CA ASP A 229 -1.24 3.64 5.30
C ASP A 229 -0.66 5.01 4.88
N MET A 230 0.57 5.26 5.34
CA MET A 230 1.33 6.47 5.05
C MET A 230 2.46 6.16 4.09
N LEU A 231 2.25 6.38 2.79
CA LEU A 231 3.22 6.04 1.73
C LEU A 231 3.06 6.94 0.49
N PRO A 232 4.09 7.05 -0.37
CA PRO A 232 4.11 8.04 -1.44
C PRO A 232 3.31 7.58 -2.67
N MET A 233 1.98 7.50 -2.52
CA MET A 233 1.06 6.93 -3.51
C MET A 233 1.02 7.64 -4.86
N LEU A 234 1.60 8.84 -4.98
CA LEU A 234 1.86 9.46 -6.28
C LEU A 234 2.60 8.50 -7.23
N TYR A 235 3.50 7.67 -6.69
CA TYR A 235 4.38 6.80 -7.48
C TYR A 235 3.85 5.38 -7.67
N ARG A 236 2.59 5.12 -7.33
CA ARG A 236 1.97 3.81 -7.55
C ARG A 236 1.92 3.45 -9.05
N PRO A 237 2.11 2.17 -9.39
CA PRO A 237 1.79 1.69 -10.73
C PRO A 237 0.33 1.97 -11.09
N SER A 238 0.02 2.01 -12.39
CA SER A 238 -1.36 2.02 -12.85
C SER A 238 -2.08 0.72 -12.45
N ALA A 239 -3.41 0.69 -12.58
CA ALA A 239 -4.19 -0.53 -12.38
C ALA A 239 -3.74 -1.71 -13.28
N HIS A 240 -3.03 -1.41 -14.37
CA HIS A 240 -2.47 -2.39 -15.30
C HIS A 240 -0.98 -2.69 -15.05
N GLY A 241 -0.38 -2.14 -13.98
CA GLY A 241 1.01 -2.38 -13.59
C GLY A 241 2.04 -1.45 -14.24
N GLU A 242 1.60 -0.41 -14.94
CA GLU A 242 2.52 0.52 -15.61
C GLU A 242 3.15 1.50 -14.62
N VAL A 243 4.47 1.65 -14.69
CA VAL A 243 5.23 2.65 -13.94
C VAL A 243 5.41 3.88 -14.82
N THR A 244 4.58 4.89 -14.61
CA THR A 244 4.70 6.18 -15.30
C THR A 244 5.62 7.10 -14.52
N LYS A 245 6.52 7.81 -15.23
CA LYS A 245 7.34 8.87 -14.61
C LYS A 245 6.42 10.00 -14.14
N ARG A 246 6.49 10.30 -12.86
CA ARG A 246 5.74 11.39 -12.21
C ARG A 246 6.72 12.24 -11.43
N GLN A 247 6.51 13.55 -11.47
CA GLN A 247 7.26 14.48 -10.65
C GLN A 247 6.33 15.02 -9.57
N TRP A 248 6.79 15.00 -8.32
CA TRP A 248 6.05 15.64 -7.25
C TRP A 248 6.23 17.15 -7.36
N VAL A 249 5.11 17.86 -7.29
CA VAL A 249 5.08 19.32 -7.23
C VAL A 249 4.36 19.70 -5.94
N PRO A 250 4.99 20.46 -5.03
CA PRO A 250 4.38 20.83 -3.78
C PRO A 250 3.16 21.72 -4.03
N ASN A 251 2.00 21.29 -3.52
CA ASN A 251 0.79 22.11 -3.51
C ASN A 251 0.45 22.54 -2.07
N LEU A 252 1.23 23.49 -1.55
CA LEU A 252 1.04 24.02 -0.18
C LEU A 252 -0.22 24.88 -0.05
N GLY A 253 -0.89 25.24 -1.16
CA GLY A 253 -2.16 25.96 -1.18
C GLY A 253 -3.40 25.09 -0.94
N ALA A 254 -3.26 23.77 -0.82
CA ALA A 254 -4.36 22.81 -0.69
C ALA A 254 -5.02 22.76 0.72
N ARG A 255 -5.24 23.92 1.35
CA ARG A 255 -5.82 24.07 2.71
C ARG A 255 -5.04 23.29 3.79
N LEU A 256 -3.73 23.13 3.60
CA LEU A 256 -2.84 22.49 4.57
C LEU A 256 -2.50 23.45 5.71
N ASP A 257 -2.25 22.90 6.90
CA ASP A 257 -1.86 23.70 8.06
C ASP A 257 -0.36 23.95 8.10
N LEU A 258 0.07 25.05 7.50
CA LEU A 258 1.50 25.38 7.38
C LEU A 258 2.16 25.77 8.71
N ARG A 259 1.42 25.86 9.83
CA ARG A 259 2.01 26.07 11.17
C ARG A 259 2.99 24.96 11.54
N HIS A 260 2.79 23.76 11.00
CA HIS A 260 3.65 22.60 11.23
C HIS A 260 4.68 22.35 10.11
N LEU A 261 4.81 23.27 9.14
CA LEU A 261 5.66 23.05 7.96
C LEU A 261 7.11 22.73 8.31
N GLY A 262 7.71 23.46 9.25
CA GLY A 262 9.11 23.22 9.63
C GLY A 262 9.34 21.81 10.20
N VAL A 263 8.45 21.30 11.04
CA VAL A 263 8.57 19.94 11.60
C VAL A 263 8.25 18.86 10.55
N CYS A 264 7.18 19.04 9.78
CA CYS A 264 6.80 18.07 8.76
C CYS A 264 7.81 18.01 7.59
N CYS A 265 8.46 19.12 7.23
CA CYS A 265 9.56 19.12 6.26
C CYS A 265 10.76 18.31 6.78
N ARG A 266 11.18 18.50 8.05
CA ARG A 266 12.26 17.69 8.62
C ARG A 266 11.94 16.19 8.60
N MET A 267 10.72 15.83 8.96
CA MET A 267 10.27 14.43 8.89
C MET A 267 10.24 13.90 7.46
N ALA A 268 9.77 14.70 6.49
CA ALA A 268 9.75 14.30 5.09
C ALA A 268 11.17 14.12 4.52
N LEU A 269 12.13 14.98 4.91
CA LEU A 269 13.54 14.84 4.57
C LEU A 269 14.10 13.53 5.16
N GLU A 270 13.90 13.31 6.46
CA GLU A 270 14.32 12.08 7.13
C GLU A 270 13.73 10.84 6.45
N PHE A 271 12.45 10.87 6.06
CA PHE A 271 11.82 9.80 5.31
C PHE A 271 12.53 9.52 3.98
N TRP A 272 12.74 10.54 3.15
CA TRP A 272 13.35 10.36 1.83
C TRP A 272 14.84 9.98 1.91
N GLU A 273 15.57 10.47 2.91
CA GLU A 273 16.95 10.05 3.22
C GLU A 273 17.00 8.57 3.62
N ASN A 274 16.05 8.11 4.44
CA ASN A 274 15.93 6.70 4.78
C ASN A 274 15.62 5.85 3.54
N VAL A 275 14.71 6.30 2.65
CA VAL A 275 14.42 5.61 1.39
C VAL A 275 15.66 5.50 0.50
N MET A 276 16.46 6.56 0.41
CA MET A 276 17.72 6.55 -0.36
C MET A 276 18.76 5.58 0.22
N SER A 277 18.76 5.41 1.54
CA SER A 277 19.75 4.60 2.26
C SER A 277 19.32 3.14 2.44
N ASP A 278 18.04 2.82 2.29
CA ASP A 278 17.52 1.47 2.55
C ASP A 278 17.96 0.49 1.43
N PRO A 279 18.61 -0.62 1.76
CA PRO A 279 19.08 -1.59 0.77
C PRO A 279 17.94 -2.38 0.09
N ARG A 280 16.73 -2.40 0.68
CA ARG A 280 15.56 -3.11 0.12
C ARG A 280 14.86 -2.31 -0.96
N ILE A 281 15.07 -0.99 -1.00
CA ILE A 281 14.53 -0.12 -2.05
C ILE A 281 15.37 -0.29 -3.32
N SER A 282 14.69 -0.46 -4.45
CA SER A 282 15.34 -0.62 -5.75
C SER A 282 16.11 0.63 -6.19
N GLU A 283 17.24 0.43 -6.86
CA GLU A 283 18.06 1.54 -7.37
C GLU A 283 17.29 2.41 -8.37
N GLU A 284 16.39 1.82 -9.17
CA GLU A 284 15.49 2.57 -10.05
C GLU A 284 14.60 3.53 -9.25
N PHE A 285 13.99 3.06 -8.15
CA PHE A 285 13.15 3.90 -7.29
C PHE A 285 13.96 5.04 -6.67
N LYS A 286 15.19 4.74 -6.18
CA LYS A 286 16.08 5.76 -5.61
C LYS A 286 16.41 6.85 -6.63
N MET A 287 16.81 6.45 -7.84
CA MET A 287 17.30 7.39 -8.86
C MET A 287 16.20 8.21 -9.51
N ASP A 288 15.06 7.59 -9.82
CA ASP A 288 13.99 8.20 -10.62
C ASP A 288 12.87 8.82 -9.77
N VAL A 289 12.74 8.42 -8.50
CA VAL A 289 11.68 8.90 -7.60
C VAL A 289 12.23 9.57 -6.36
N ALA A 290 12.98 8.84 -5.53
CA ALA A 290 13.36 9.35 -4.20
C ALA A 290 14.29 10.56 -4.31
N ARG A 291 15.35 10.49 -5.13
CA ARG A 291 16.30 11.59 -5.33
C ARG A 291 15.65 12.89 -5.85
N PRO A 292 14.88 12.90 -6.96
CA PRO A 292 14.24 14.14 -7.41
C PRO A 292 13.19 14.66 -6.41
N HIS A 293 12.49 13.79 -5.69
CA HIS A 293 11.55 14.21 -4.65
C HIS A 293 12.27 14.85 -3.47
N LEU A 294 13.31 14.20 -2.94
CA LEU A 294 14.16 14.70 -1.86
C LEU A 294 14.71 16.09 -2.19
N ASN A 295 15.26 16.28 -3.39
CA ASN A 295 15.75 17.57 -3.85
C ASN A 295 14.68 18.66 -3.81
N THR A 296 13.44 18.34 -4.18
CA THR A 296 12.31 19.27 -4.12
C THR A 296 11.94 19.61 -2.69
N VAL A 297 11.91 18.63 -1.77
CA VAL A 297 11.61 18.86 -0.34
C VAL A 297 12.72 19.70 0.32
N CYS A 298 13.99 19.47 -0.02
CA CYS A 298 15.11 20.29 0.46
C CYS A 298 14.93 21.77 0.13
N GLN A 299 14.36 22.09 -1.03
CA GLN A 299 14.09 23.48 -1.44
C GLN A 299 12.93 24.13 -0.67
N LEU A 300 12.08 23.34 -0.01
CA LEU A 300 10.94 23.82 0.80
C LEU A 300 11.30 24.02 2.28
N GLY A 301 12.39 23.40 2.75
CA GLY A 301 12.81 23.51 4.15
C GLY A 301 13.17 24.95 4.51
N PRO A 302 12.78 25.44 5.71
CA PRO A 302 13.32 26.70 6.20
C PRO A 302 14.84 26.55 6.31
N THR A 303 15.58 27.49 5.72
CA THR A 303 17.01 27.67 5.94
C THR A 303 17.26 28.12 7.37
#